data_AF-A0A7S6M961-F1
#
_entry.id   AF-A0A7S6M961-F1
#
_cell.length_a   1.000
_cell.length_b   1.000
_cell.length_c   1.000
_cell.angle_alpha   90.00
_cell.angle_beta   90.00
_cell.angle_gamma   90.00
#
_symmetry.space_group_name_H-M   'P 1'
#
loop_
_entity.id
_entity.type
_entity.pdbx_description
1 polymer ?
#
loop_
_entity_poly.entity_id
_entity_poly.type
_entity_poly.pdbx_seq_one_letter_code
_entity_poly.pdbx_strand_id
1 'polypeptide(L)'
;MAQRDQLDRRIASLDEVIDDFGGAVPVAVKRGKPGAKPGKRAGAKPGPRPAAAGHGPKPPRRGSLKEFILGAMKPGQVARVGEIATTVVKMGYKSDNKTLAKSAGIAMAEMVRSKHLKKVGRGRFKIR
;
A
#
# COMPACT_ATOMS: atom_id res chain seq x y z
N MET A 1 45.61 5.69 3.00
CA MET A 1 44.73 5.54 4.18
C MET A 1 43.39 6.25 4.05
N ALA A 2 43.25 7.27 3.18
CA ALA A 2 42.02 8.08 3.01
C ALA A 2 40.71 7.34 2.68
N GLN A 3 40.75 6.13 2.10
CA GLN A 3 39.55 5.33 1.86
C GLN A 3 38.93 4.77 3.14
N ARG A 4 39.73 4.50 4.17
CA ARG A 4 39.24 3.97 5.45
C ARG A 4 38.46 5.05 6.21
N ASP A 5 39.01 6.26 6.28
CA ASP A 5 38.34 7.40 6.94
C ASP A 5 37.01 7.76 6.28
N GLN A 6 36.87 7.55 4.97
CA GLN A 6 35.62 7.79 4.26
C GLN A 6 34.55 6.72 4.57
N LEU A 7 34.96 5.48 4.84
CA LEU A 7 34.05 4.42 5.25
C LEU A 7 33.59 4.62 6.70
N ASP A 8 34.49 5.00 7.60
CA ASP A 8 34.16 5.24 9.01
C ASP A 8 33.14 6.38 9.18
N ARG A 9 33.27 7.45 8.38
CA ARG A 9 32.27 8.54 8.35
C ARG A 9 30.90 8.11 7.83
N ARG A 10 30.86 7.19 6.86
CA ARG A 10 29.59 6.66 6.33
C ARG A 10 28.90 5.75 7.34
N ILE A 11 29.66 4.98 8.13
CA ILE A 11 29.13 4.13 9.19
C ILE A 11 28.53 4.99 10.30
N ALA A 12 29.25 6.03 10.77
CA ALA A 12 28.73 6.93 11.80
C ALA A 12 27.40 7.61 11.42
N SER A 13 27.23 8.01 10.15
CA SER A 13 25.96 8.60 9.69
C SER A 13 24.79 7.63 9.64
N LEU A 14 25.04 6.32 9.58
CA LEU A 14 23.98 5.31 9.63
C LEU A 14 23.52 5.05 11.07
N ASP A 15 24.42 5.15 12.06
CA ASP A 15 24.08 4.99 13.47
C ASP A 15 23.20 6.15 13.98
N GLU A 16 23.44 7.39 13.52
CA GLU A 16 22.57 8.53 13.83
C GLU A 16 21.15 8.34 13.27
N VAL A 17 21.00 7.75 12.07
CA VAL A 17 19.68 7.44 11.50
C VAL A 17 18.98 6.32 12.28
N ILE A 18 19.71 5.36 12.85
CA ILE A 18 19.13 4.29 13.65
C ILE A 18 18.64 4.81 15.01
N ASP A 19 19.34 5.78 15.60
CA ASP A 19 18.96 6.41 16.86
C ASP A 19 17.71 7.30 16.70
N ASP A 20 17.64 8.09 15.61
CA ASP A 20 16.52 9.00 15.31
C ASP A 20 15.19 8.26 14.99
N PHE A 21 15.27 6.98 14.58
CA PHE A 21 14.11 6.11 14.37
C PHE A 21 13.64 5.36 15.63
N GLY A 22 14.22 5.64 16.80
CA GLY A 22 13.75 5.12 18.08
C GLY A 22 14.13 3.66 18.28
N GLY A 23 15.30 3.45 18.88
CA GLY A 23 15.73 2.16 19.40
C GLY A 23 14.66 1.51 20.28
N ALA A 24 14.11 0.40 19.81
CA ALA A 24 13.33 -0.53 20.62
C ALA A 24 13.99 -1.92 20.53
N VAL A 25 14.78 -2.20 21.55
CA VAL A 25 15.45 -3.48 21.84
C VAL A 25 14.41 -4.60 22.00
N PRO A 26 14.65 -5.84 21.52
CA PRO A 26 13.68 -6.94 21.58
C PRO A 26 13.31 -7.33 23.02
N VAL A 27 12.03 -7.30 23.34
CA VAL A 27 11.51 -7.79 24.64
C VAL A 27 11.65 -9.31 24.72
N ALA A 28 12.27 -9.73 25.83
CA ALA A 28 12.63 -11.09 26.18
C ALA A 28 11.47 -12.10 26.18
N VAL A 29 11.76 -13.29 25.65
CA VAL A 29 10.89 -14.48 25.68
C VAL A 29 10.91 -15.09 27.08
N LYS A 30 9.83 -14.93 27.85
CA LYS A 30 9.61 -15.72 29.08
C LYS A 30 9.30 -17.18 28.70
N ARG A 31 10.24 -18.08 28.96
CA ARG A 31 10.09 -19.54 28.95
C ARG A 31 9.08 -19.98 30.02
N GLY A 32 7.86 -20.33 29.61
CA GLY A 32 6.94 -21.16 30.38
C GLY A 32 7.15 -22.65 30.06
N LYS A 33 7.23 -23.49 31.09
CA LYS A 33 7.50 -24.94 31.03
C LYS A 33 6.39 -25.75 30.34
N PRO A 34 6.70 -26.98 29.85
CA PRO A 34 5.88 -27.75 28.92
C PRO A 34 4.86 -28.63 29.65
N GLY A 35 3.62 -28.66 29.18
CA GLY A 35 2.59 -29.53 29.75
C GLY A 35 1.36 -29.68 28.86
N ALA A 36 1.30 -30.83 28.19
CA ALA A 36 0.10 -31.51 27.69
C ALA A 36 -0.56 -31.05 26.36
N LYS A 37 -0.05 -31.70 25.29
CA LYS A 37 -0.77 -32.40 24.20
C LYS A 37 -1.15 -31.64 22.91
N PRO A 38 -1.12 -32.36 21.76
CA PRO A 38 -0.65 -31.83 20.49
C PRO A 38 -1.77 -31.64 19.47
N GLY A 39 -1.80 -30.48 18.81
CA GLY A 39 -2.81 -30.20 17.78
C GLY A 39 -2.36 -29.17 16.76
N LYS A 40 -1.75 -29.67 15.68
CA LYS A 40 -1.71 -29.08 14.32
C LYS A 40 -1.11 -27.66 14.15
N ARG A 41 0.11 -27.68 13.61
CA ARG A 41 0.73 -26.70 12.70
C ARG A 41 -0.26 -25.81 11.94
N ALA A 42 -0.05 -24.49 11.95
CA ALA A 42 0.10 -23.64 10.75
C ALA A 42 -0.07 -22.15 11.11
N GLY A 43 0.80 -21.31 10.55
CA GLY A 43 0.84 -19.88 10.78
C GLY A 43 -0.52 -19.18 10.61
N ALA A 44 -0.82 -18.29 11.55
CA ALA A 44 -1.94 -17.38 11.48
C ALA A 44 -1.74 -16.44 10.28
N LYS A 45 -2.24 -16.85 9.11
CA LYS A 45 -2.55 -15.93 8.02
C LYS A 45 -3.60 -14.96 8.55
N PRO A 46 -3.45 -13.63 8.34
CA PRO A 46 -4.51 -12.69 8.67
C PRO A 46 -5.80 -13.13 7.99
N GLY A 47 -6.86 -13.31 8.78
CA GLY A 47 -8.14 -13.80 8.30
C GLY A 47 -8.68 -12.98 7.12
N PRO A 48 -9.47 -13.58 6.23
CA PRO A 48 -10.07 -12.87 5.12
C PRO A 48 -10.95 -11.74 5.66
N ARG A 49 -10.61 -10.49 5.32
CA ARG A 49 -11.50 -9.34 5.54
C ARG A 49 -12.88 -9.68 4.96
N PRO A 50 -13.98 -9.41 5.69
CA PRO A 50 -15.32 -9.72 5.20
C PRO A 50 -15.52 -9.10 3.82
N ALA A 51 -15.91 -9.94 2.86
CA ALA A 51 -16.29 -9.50 1.54
C ALA A 51 -17.56 -8.66 1.69
N ALA A 52 -17.43 -7.35 1.49
CA ALA A 52 -18.59 -6.48 1.38
C ALA A 52 -19.54 -7.05 0.32
N ALA A 53 -20.80 -7.22 0.72
CA ALA A 53 -21.82 -7.94 0.00
C ALA A 53 -21.98 -7.48 -1.46
N GLY A 54 -22.27 -8.46 -2.31
CA GLY A 54 -22.34 -8.34 -3.75
C GLY A 54 -23.27 -7.24 -4.24
N HIS A 55 -22.67 -6.28 -4.93
CA HIS A 55 -23.31 -5.61 -6.05
C HIS A 55 -22.38 -5.82 -7.24
N GLY A 56 -22.93 -6.31 -8.36
CA GLY A 56 -22.21 -6.37 -9.63
C GLY A 56 -21.59 -5.01 -10.00
N PRO A 57 -20.79 -4.91 -11.07
CA PRO A 57 -20.10 -3.68 -11.43
C PRO A 57 -21.12 -2.57 -11.74
N LYS A 58 -21.57 -1.86 -10.71
CA LYS A 58 -22.35 -0.64 -10.84
C LYS A 58 -21.38 0.40 -11.40
N PRO A 59 -21.78 1.13 -12.46
CA PRO A 59 -20.95 2.19 -12.98
C PRO A 59 -20.63 3.18 -11.86
N PRO A 60 -19.40 3.73 -11.83
CA PRO A 60 -19.06 4.73 -10.84
C PRO A 60 -20.03 5.92 -10.93
N ARG A 61 -20.43 6.45 -9.77
CA ARG A 61 -21.33 7.61 -9.71
C ARG A 61 -20.65 8.80 -10.40
N ARG A 62 -21.45 9.63 -11.10
CA ARG A 62 -20.98 10.89 -11.69
C ARG A 62 -20.41 11.80 -10.59
N GLY A 63 -19.26 12.42 -10.85
CA GLY A 63 -18.48 13.23 -9.90
C GLY A 63 -17.66 12.42 -8.89
N SER A 64 -17.67 11.09 -8.93
CA SER A 64 -16.93 10.27 -7.96
C SER A 64 -15.46 10.13 -8.31
N LEU A 65 -14.61 9.94 -7.30
CA LEU A 65 -13.17 9.66 -7.49
C LEU A 65 -12.91 8.52 -8.49
N LYS A 66 -13.79 7.50 -8.52
CA LYS A 66 -13.66 6.35 -9.42
C LYS A 66 -13.86 6.74 -10.90
N GLU A 67 -14.76 7.68 -11.18
CA GLU A 67 -14.95 8.21 -12.54
C GLU A 67 -13.73 9.02 -12.99
N PHE A 68 -13.23 9.91 -12.13
CA PHE A 68 -12.01 10.67 -12.43
C PHE A 68 -10.80 9.74 -12.63
N ILE A 69 -10.69 8.64 -11.88
CA ILE A 69 -9.64 7.64 -12.08
C ILE A 69 -9.76 6.97 -13.46
N LEU A 70 -10.96 6.62 -13.91
CA LEU A 70 -11.15 6.05 -15.25
C LEU A 70 -10.85 7.07 -16.35
N GLY A 71 -11.26 8.33 -16.18
CA GLY A 71 -10.96 9.40 -17.13
C GLY A 71 -9.46 9.79 -17.16
N ALA A 72 -8.75 9.63 -16.04
CA ALA A 72 -7.32 9.91 -15.93
C ALA A 72 -6.44 8.85 -16.59
N MET A 73 -6.98 7.66 -16.86
CA MET A 73 -6.23 6.54 -17.42
C MET A 73 -6.64 6.28 -18.87
N LYS A 74 -5.65 6.11 -19.77
CA LYS A 74 -5.92 5.69 -21.14
C LYS A 74 -6.08 4.16 -21.22
N PRO A 75 -6.95 3.64 -22.09
CA PRO A 75 -7.01 2.20 -22.37
C PRO A 75 -5.62 1.68 -22.76
N GLY A 76 -5.22 0.51 -22.23
CA GLY A 76 -3.90 -0.06 -22.52
C GLY A 76 -2.76 0.46 -21.63
N GLN A 77 -2.87 1.68 -21.09
CA GLN A 77 -1.81 2.33 -20.30
C GLN A 77 -1.68 1.72 -18.90
N VAL A 78 -0.43 1.51 -18.48
CA VAL A 78 -0.09 1.19 -17.09
C VAL A 78 0.35 2.47 -16.41
N ALA A 79 -0.30 2.85 -15.30
CA ALA A 79 0.03 4.05 -14.55
C ALA A 79 0.22 3.73 -13.06
N ARG A 80 1.07 4.51 -12.38
CA ARG A 80 1.26 4.40 -10.92
C ARG A 80 0.16 5.15 -10.18
N VAL A 81 -0.15 4.72 -8.95
CA VAL A 81 -1.15 5.41 -8.09
C VAL A 81 -0.87 6.89 -7.95
N GLY A 82 0.41 7.26 -7.75
CA GLY A 82 0.83 8.66 -7.63
C GLY A 82 0.52 9.46 -8.89
N GLU A 83 0.88 8.93 -10.06
CA GLU A 83 0.62 9.57 -11.36
C GLU A 83 -0.87 9.76 -11.61
N ILE A 84 -1.67 8.73 -11.34
CA ILE A 84 -3.14 8.79 -11.48
C ILE A 84 -3.70 9.85 -10.54
N ALA A 85 -3.26 9.89 -9.28
CA ALA A 85 -3.72 10.90 -8.32
C ALA A 85 -3.40 12.32 -8.79
N THR A 86 -2.19 12.56 -9.32
CA THR A 86 -1.81 13.85 -9.89
C THR A 86 -2.68 14.24 -11.08
N THR A 87 -2.97 13.30 -11.98
CA THR A 87 -3.84 13.55 -13.14
C THR A 87 -5.28 13.82 -12.71
N VAL A 88 -5.80 13.11 -11.73
CA VAL A 88 -7.15 13.31 -11.16
C VAL A 88 -7.30 14.72 -10.59
N VAL A 89 -6.29 15.24 -9.89
CA VAL A 89 -6.28 16.65 -9.41
C VAL A 89 -6.27 17.62 -10.59
N LYS A 90 -5.44 17.37 -11.61
CA LYS A 90 -5.38 18.19 -12.84
C LYS A 90 -6.71 18.21 -13.60
N MET A 91 -7.50 17.14 -13.53
CA MET A 91 -8.84 17.07 -14.09
C MET A 91 -9.90 17.84 -13.29
N GLY A 92 -9.52 18.47 -12.17
CA GLY A 92 -10.41 19.30 -11.36
C GLY A 92 -11.11 18.55 -10.22
N TYR A 93 -10.65 17.34 -9.86
CA TYR A 93 -11.16 16.67 -8.67
C TYR A 93 -10.76 17.44 -7.41
N LYS A 94 -11.74 18.08 -6.77
CA LYS A 94 -11.56 18.75 -5.48
C LYS A 94 -11.61 17.71 -4.37
N SER A 95 -10.54 17.63 -3.59
CA SER A 95 -10.49 16.80 -2.39
C SER A 95 -9.95 17.62 -1.24
N ASP A 96 -10.69 17.68 -0.14
CA ASP A 96 -10.24 18.31 1.10
C ASP A 96 -9.21 17.43 1.85
N ASN A 97 -8.89 16.26 1.29
CA ASN A 97 -8.15 15.21 1.96
C ASN A 97 -6.67 15.25 1.56
N LYS A 98 -5.79 15.53 2.55
CA LYS A 98 -4.33 15.59 2.35
C LYS A 98 -3.74 14.28 1.80
N THR A 99 -4.44 13.15 1.93
CA THR A 99 -3.98 11.83 1.47
C THR A 99 -4.75 11.31 0.26
N LEU A 100 -4.95 12.12 -0.79
CA LEU A 100 -5.63 11.68 -2.03
C LEU A 100 -5.02 10.41 -2.64
N ALA A 101 -3.70 10.23 -2.58
CA ALA A 101 -3.05 9.01 -3.08
C ALA A 101 -3.51 7.75 -2.32
N LYS A 102 -3.80 7.86 -1.01
CA LYS A 102 -4.29 6.76 -0.19
C LYS A 102 -5.74 6.41 -0.55
N SER A 103 -6.61 7.41 -0.66
CA SER A 103 -8.00 7.20 -1.08
C SER A 103 -8.10 6.68 -2.52
N ALA A 104 -7.27 7.20 -3.43
CA ALA A 104 -7.15 6.71 -4.80
C ALA A 104 -6.68 5.24 -4.82
N GLY A 105 -5.70 4.88 -3.99
CA GLY A 105 -5.24 3.49 -3.87
C GLY A 105 -6.34 2.53 -3.39
N ILE A 106 -7.15 2.94 -2.41
CA ILE A 106 -8.31 2.16 -1.94
C ILE A 106 -9.36 2.04 -3.06
N ALA A 107 -9.70 3.15 -3.72
CA ALA A 107 -10.66 3.17 -4.82
C ALA A 107 -10.21 2.26 -5.98
N MET A 108 -8.93 2.29 -6.36
CA MET A 108 -8.39 1.39 -7.38
C MET A 108 -8.46 -0.08 -6.96
N ALA A 109 -8.20 -0.40 -5.69
CA ALA A 109 -8.33 -1.76 -5.18
C ALA A 109 -9.78 -2.27 -5.26
N GLU A 110 -10.75 -1.41 -4.97
CA GLU A 110 -12.17 -1.71 -5.17
C GLU A 110 -12.52 -1.89 -6.65
N MET A 111 -11.97 -1.04 -7.53
CA MET A 111 -12.17 -1.12 -8.99
C MET A 111 -11.56 -2.39 -9.61
N VAL A 112 -10.50 -2.93 -9.00
CA VAL A 112 -9.98 -4.25 -9.38
C VAL A 112 -10.98 -5.35 -9.03
N ARG A 113 -11.65 -5.27 -7.87
CA ARG A 113 -12.69 -6.24 -7.48
C ARG A 113 -13.90 -6.17 -8.40
N SER A 114 -14.30 -4.97 -8.82
CA SER A 114 -15.38 -4.78 -9.80
C SER A 114 -14.94 -4.93 -11.27
N LYS A 115 -13.72 -5.44 -11.51
CA LYS A 115 -13.19 -5.77 -12.85
C LYS A 115 -13.01 -4.59 -13.81
N HIS A 116 -13.05 -3.34 -13.35
CA HIS A 116 -12.73 -2.17 -14.20
C HIS A 116 -11.23 -1.96 -14.38
N LEU A 117 -10.43 -2.34 -13.37
CA LEU A 117 -8.97 -2.23 -13.40
C LEU A 117 -8.31 -3.60 -13.20
N LYS A 118 -7.08 -3.73 -13.71
CA LYS A 118 -6.17 -4.83 -13.44
C LYS A 118 -4.94 -4.29 -12.73
N LYS A 119 -4.57 -4.89 -11.59
CA LYS A 119 -3.29 -4.60 -10.92
C LYS A 119 -2.17 -5.32 -11.67
N VAL A 120 -1.18 -4.57 -12.14
CA VAL A 120 -0.06 -5.09 -12.94
C VAL A 120 1.22 -5.22 -12.10
N GLY A 121 1.36 -4.41 -11.04
CA GLY A 121 2.52 -4.44 -10.15
C GLY A 121 2.30 -3.63 -8.87
N ARG A 122 3.36 -3.42 -8.09
CA ARG A 122 3.29 -2.61 -6.86
C ARG A 122 2.87 -1.18 -7.20
N GLY A 123 1.66 -0.81 -6.80
CA GLY A 123 1.08 0.50 -7.06
C GLY A 123 0.86 0.81 -8.55
N ARG A 124 0.82 -0.20 -9.42
CA ARG A 124 0.62 -0.04 -10.88
C ARG A 124 -0.68 -0.70 -11.32
N PHE A 125 -1.48 0.04 -12.07
CA PHE A 125 -2.80 -0.37 -12.53
C PHE A 125 -2.96 -0.12 -14.02
N LYS A 126 -3.82 -0.91 -14.65
CA LYS A 126 -4.19 -0.83 -16.07
C LYS A 126 -5.71 -0.95 -16.20
N ILE A 127 -6.32 -0.23 -17.15
CA ILE A 127 -7.74 -0.43 -17.50
C ILE A 127 -7.92 -1.82 -18.12
N ARG A 128 -8.97 -2.52 -17.68
CA ARG A 128 -9.31 -3.85 -18.22
C ARG A 128 -10.11 -3.74 -19.50
#